data_AF-A0A117R7C8-F1
#
_entry.id   AF-A0A117R7C8-F1
#
_cell.length_a   1.000
_cell.length_b   1.000
_cell.length_c   1.000
_cell.angle_alpha   90.00
_cell.angle_beta   90.00
_cell.angle_gamma   90.00
#
_symmetry.space_group_name_H-M   'P 1'
#
loop_
_entity.id
_entity.type
_entity.pdbx_description
1 polymer ?
#
loop_
_entity_poly.entity_id
_entity_poly.type
_entity_poly.pdbx_seq_one_letter_code
_entity_poly.pdbx_strand_id
1 'polypeptide(L)'
;MTEIPDTWCPITLPHVETVDGRLCFLGHAVDADAALLARCDGGHPLAAFTPAERETLGRWRRLGLLLLAPPTAPADPLAPVVVSPHPDDAALALGGTVARRGGRFLDVFSVETWTKDPYYAARPELTRRLLLAEETVAARVLGARVELLGFVDAADRELRREAFFTDPAWSDGFAREEPELFDAVTARLATALAGAGLVCAPLGVGGHVDHLACREAVLALARGGRLGGARLVFYEDQPYALFSSAEETARKLGARLAEAGLGDLHPELWPVDGTAALTKSEALGAYRIQVRRGIVRRIHRHGTRLADGSRGPAAERVWRLRG
;
A
#
# COMPACT_ATOMS: atom_id res chain seq x y z
N MET A 1 3.83 -6.80 -22.98
CA MET A 1 2.87 -6.78 -21.88
C MET A 1 2.39 -8.20 -21.70
N THR A 2 2.54 -8.78 -20.51
CA THR A 2 1.99 -10.10 -20.22
C THR A 2 0.49 -10.07 -20.48
N GLU A 3 -0.03 -11.03 -21.24
CA GLU A 3 -1.46 -11.18 -21.48
C GLU A 3 -2.15 -11.51 -20.15
N ILE A 4 -3.30 -10.90 -19.87
CA ILE A 4 -4.02 -11.14 -18.62
C ILE A 4 -4.77 -12.46 -18.75
N PRO A 5 -4.58 -13.43 -17.84
CA PRO A 5 -5.26 -14.71 -17.93
C PRO A 5 -6.78 -14.58 -17.86
N ASP A 6 -7.49 -15.39 -18.64
CA ASP A 6 -8.96 -15.43 -18.63
C ASP A 6 -9.55 -15.95 -17.30
N THR A 7 -8.71 -16.42 -16.38
CA THR A 7 -9.08 -16.79 -15.01
C THR A 7 -9.23 -15.59 -14.08
N TRP A 8 -8.81 -14.39 -14.50
CA TRP A 8 -8.91 -13.19 -13.68
C TRP A 8 -10.34 -12.62 -13.73
N CYS A 9 -10.77 -12.02 -12.63
CA CYS A 9 -12.11 -11.47 -12.47
C CYS A 9 -12.10 -9.94 -12.59
N PRO A 10 -12.98 -9.34 -13.40
CA PRO A 10 -13.10 -7.89 -13.46
C PRO A 10 -13.75 -7.34 -12.19
N ILE A 11 -13.20 -6.22 -11.69
CA ILE A 11 -13.69 -5.49 -10.53
C ILE A 11 -13.90 -4.02 -10.93
N THR A 12 -15.13 -3.54 -10.87
CA THR A 12 -15.47 -2.13 -11.09
C THR A 12 -14.85 -1.27 -10.00
N LEU A 13 -14.22 -0.16 -10.39
CA LEU A 13 -13.67 0.78 -9.42
C LEU A 13 -14.77 1.54 -8.67
N PRO A 14 -14.55 1.91 -7.40
CA PRO A 14 -15.55 2.58 -6.57
C PRO A 14 -15.92 4.00 -7.05
N HIS A 15 -15.15 4.53 -8.00
CA HIS A 15 -15.37 5.82 -8.64
C HIS A 15 -16.46 5.81 -9.71
N VAL A 16 -16.94 4.62 -10.10
CA VAL A 16 -18.06 4.47 -11.01
C VAL A 16 -19.35 4.59 -10.20
N GLU A 17 -20.06 5.69 -10.39
CA GLU A 17 -21.30 6.01 -9.68
C GLU A 17 -22.43 6.26 -10.67
N THR A 18 -23.69 6.11 -10.22
CA THR A 18 -24.85 6.55 -11.01
C THR A 18 -25.35 7.88 -10.48
N VAL A 19 -25.35 8.91 -11.33
CA VAL A 19 -25.81 10.26 -11.03
C VAL A 19 -26.89 10.63 -12.05
N ASP A 20 -28.10 10.94 -11.56
CA ASP A 20 -29.27 11.28 -12.40
C ASP A 20 -29.55 10.26 -13.52
N GLY A 21 -29.40 8.97 -13.21
CA GLY A 21 -29.59 7.87 -14.15
C GLY A 21 -28.47 7.68 -15.19
N ARG A 22 -27.37 8.42 -15.07
CA ARG A 22 -26.18 8.30 -15.93
C ARG A 22 -25.01 7.74 -15.14
N LEU A 23 -24.23 6.87 -15.77
CA LEU A 23 -22.97 6.41 -15.18
C LEU A 23 -21.92 7.52 -15.29
N CYS A 24 -21.22 7.74 -14.19
CA CYS A 24 -20.13 8.69 -14.08
C CYS A 24 -18.90 7.99 -13.53
N PHE A 25 -17.72 8.33 -14.06
CA PHE A 25 -16.43 7.91 -13.53
C PHE A 25 -15.60 9.16 -13.22
N LEU A 26 -15.17 9.30 -11.97
CA LEU A 26 -14.46 10.49 -11.49
C LEU A 26 -15.21 11.79 -11.80
N GLY A 27 -16.54 11.79 -11.62
CA GLY A 27 -17.41 12.94 -11.88
C GLY A 27 -17.72 13.21 -13.36
N HIS A 28 -17.20 12.42 -14.30
CA HIS A 28 -17.45 12.58 -15.72
C HIS A 28 -18.38 11.49 -16.24
N ALA A 29 -19.40 11.88 -17.02
CA ALA A 29 -20.29 10.92 -17.66
C ALA A 29 -19.51 9.95 -18.55
N VAL A 30 -19.82 8.66 -18.42
CA VAL A 30 -19.25 7.57 -19.22
C VAL A 30 -20.36 6.79 -19.90
N ASP A 31 -20.13 6.41 -21.15
CA ASP A 31 -21.01 5.51 -21.88
C ASP A 31 -20.59 4.07 -21.58
N ALA A 32 -21.36 3.40 -20.72
CA ALA A 32 -21.12 2.04 -20.30
C ALA A 32 -22.44 1.29 -20.04
N ASP A 33 -22.43 -0.01 -20.28
CA ASP A 33 -23.54 -0.90 -19.97
C ASP A 33 -23.54 -1.20 -18.46
N ALA A 34 -24.54 -0.66 -17.77
CA ALA A 34 -24.70 -0.83 -16.32
C ALA A 34 -24.90 -2.29 -15.90
N ALA A 35 -25.58 -3.10 -16.71
CA ALA A 35 -25.83 -4.51 -16.40
C ALA A 35 -24.54 -5.34 -16.51
N LEU A 36 -23.70 -5.04 -17.51
CA LEU A 36 -22.40 -5.67 -17.63
C LEU A 36 -21.42 -5.21 -16.53
N LEU A 37 -21.42 -3.92 -16.16
CA LEU A 37 -20.62 -3.41 -15.04
C LEU A 37 -21.00 -4.06 -13.71
N ALA A 38 -22.30 -4.30 -13.47
CA ALA A 38 -22.77 -4.96 -12.25
C ALA A 38 -22.24 -6.39 -12.10
N ARG A 39 -21.90 -7.07 -13.20
CA ARG A 39 -21.25 -8.40 -13.19
C ARG A 39 -19.74 -8.34 -12.93
N CYS A 40 -19.14 -7.15 -12.94
CA CYS A 40 -17.72 -6.92 -12.68
C CYS A 40 -17.50 -6.67 -11.18
N ASP A 41 -17.87 -7.65 -10.37
CA ASP A 41 -17.82 -7.62 -8.90
C ASP A 41 -16.62 -8.40 -8.33
N GLY A 42 -15.75 -8.94 -9.20
CA GLY A 42 -14.65 -9.82 -8.82
C GLY A 42 -15.05 -11.27 -8.56
N GLY A 43 -16.31 -11.66 -8.80
CA GLY A 43 -16.83 -13.01 -8.59
C GLY A 43 -16.77 -13.91 -9.83
N HIS A 44 -16.67 -13.33 -11.03
CA HIS A 44 -16.76 -14.06 -12.29
C HIS A 44 -15.45 -13.92 -13.09
N PRO A 45 -14.79 -15.01 -13.51
CA PRO A 45 -13.60 -14.92 -14.34
C PRO A 45 -13.96 -14.42 -15.75
N LEU A 46 -13.00 -13.80 -16.46
CA LEU A 46 -13.18 -13.35 -17.85
C LEU A 46 -13.71 -14.46 -18.78
N ALA A 47 -13.33 -15.71 -18.55
CA ALA A 47 -13.84 -16.87 -19.29
C ALA A 47 -15.38 -17.03 -19.21
N ALA A 48 -16.04 -16.47 -18.19
CA ALA A 48 -17.50 -16.50 -18.02
C ALA A 48 -18.23 -15.43 -18.86
N PHE A 49 -17.51 -14.53 -19.53
CA PHE A 49 -18.06 -13.48 -20.38
C PHE A 49 -17.97 -13.88 -21.85
N THR A 50 -18.89 -13.42 -22.69
CA THR A 50 -18.82 -13.64 -24.14
C THR A 50 -17.61 -12.92 -24.76
N PRO A 51 -17.16 -13.30 -25.97
CA PRO A 51 -16.06 -12.58 -26.64
C PRO A 51 -16.29 -11.08 -26.81
N ALA A 52 -17.52 -10.66 -27.15
CA ALA A 52 -17.89 -9.25 -27.30
C ALA A 52 -17.90 -8.51 -25.95
N GLU A 53 -18.33 -9.17 -24.88
CA GLU A 53 -18.24 -8.64 -23.51
C GLU A 53 -16.76 -8.47 -23.11
N ARG A 54 -15.91 -9.47 -23.32
CA ARG A 54 -14.47 -9.38 -23.00
C ARG A 54 -13.77 -8.23 -23.73
N GLU A 55 -14.12 -7.99 -24.99
CA GLU A 55 -13.60 -6.83 -25.72
C GLU A 55 -14.00 -5.50 -25.05
N THR A 56 -15.27 -5.40 -24.64
CA THR A 56 -15.83 -4.25 -23.92
C THR A 56 -15.15 -4.04 -22.57
N LEU A 57 -14.99 -5.10 -21.78
CA LEU A 57 -14.25 -5.08 -20.51
C LEU A 57 -12.79 -4.64 -20.72
N GLY A 58 -12.14 -5.10 -21.79
CA GLY A 58 -10.80 -4.66 -22.17
C GLY A 58 -10.73 -3.16 -22.47
N ARG A 59 -11.75 -2.59 -23.14
CA ARG A 59 -11.85 -1.12 -23.35
C ARG A 59 -12.03 -0.38 -22.02
N TRP A 60 -12.95 -0.84 -21.15
CA TRP A 60 -13.19 -0.23 -19.84
C TRP A 60 -11.99 -0.29 -18.91
N ARG A 61 -11.22 -1.39 -18.92
CA ARG A 61 -9.95 -1.47 -18.18
C ARG A 61 -8.94 -0.42 -18.65
N ARG A 62 -8.81 -0.20 -19.97
CA ARG A 62 -7.89 0.82 -20.52
C ARG A 62 -8.31 2.24 -20.14
N LEU A 63 -9.61 2.51 -20.14
CA LEU A 63 -10.17 3.77 -19.65
C LEU A 63 -10.00 3.91 -18.13
N GLY A 64 -10.01 2.79 -17.42
CA GLY A 64 -9.74 2.68 -16.00
C GLY A 64 -10.99 2.56 -15.13
N LEU A 65 -12.13 2.16 -15.70
CA LEU A 65 -13.39 1.94 -14.99
C LEU A 65 -13.37 0.68 -14.13
N LEU A 66 -12.55 -0.30 -14.51
CA LEU A 66 -12.39 -1.56 -13.80
C LEU A 66 -10.93 -2.00 -13.80
N LEU A 67 -10.62 -2.91 -12.89
CA LEU A 67 -9.36 -3.65 -12.79
C LEU A 67 -9.62 -5.12 -13.01
N LEU A 68 -8.55 -5.90 -13.16
CA LEU A 68 -8.62 -7.36 -13.17
C LEU A 68 -7.90 -7.90 -11.93
N ALA A 69 -8.58 -8.77 -11.18
CA ALA A 69 -8.03 -9.44 -10.02
C ALA A 69 -7.74 -10.92 -10.33
N PRO A 70 -6.61 -11.47 -9.89
CA PRO A 70 -6.39 -12.91 -9.93
C PRO A 70 -7.43 -13.65 -9.06
N PRO A 71 -7.62 -14.96 -9.29
CA PRO A 71 -8.38 -15.81 -8.37
C PRO A 71 -7.85 -15.69 -6.95
N THR A 72 -8.75 -15.74 -5.97
CA THR A 72 -8.36 -15.67 -4.56
C THR A 72 -7.63 -16.95 -4.16
N ALA A 73 -6.37 -16.81 -3.75
CA ALA A 73 -5.65 -17.90 -3.13
C ALA A 73 -6.08 -18.06 -1.65
N PRO A 74 -6.01 -19.28 -1.08
CA PRO A 74 -6.15 -19.46 0.35
C PRO A 74 -5.09 -18.66 1.10
N ALA A 75 -5.42 -18.18 2.30
CA ALA A 75 -4.51 -17.40 3.11
C ALA A 75 -3.32 -18.27 3.55
N ASP A 76 -2.10 -17.80 3.31
CA ASP A 76 -0.89 -18.40 3.86
C ASP A 76 -0.74 -17.96 5.34
N PRO A 77 -0.72 -18.90 6.31
CA PRO A 77 -0.50 -18.56 7.71
C PRO A 77 0.88 -17.96 7.99
N LEU A 78 1.84 -18.07 7.06
CA LEU A 78 3.16 -17.44 7.11
C LEU A 78 3.21 -16.10 6.35
N ALA A 79 2.08 -15.62 5.83
CA ALA A 79 2.02 -14.34 5.14
C ALA A 79 2.47 -13.17 6.04
N PRO A 80 3.20 -12.19 5.48
CA PRO A 80 3.63 -11.04 6.25
C PRO A 80 2.45 -10.18 6.71
N VAL A 81 2.62 -9.57 7.88
CA VAL A 81 1.81 -8.44 8.33
C VAL A 81 2.58 -7.17 7.96
N VAL A 82 1.99 -6.34 7.11
CA VAL A 82 2.56 -5.06 6.69
C VAL A 82 1.90 -3.96 7.51
N VAL A 83 2.68 -3.26 8.33
CA VAL A 83 2.27 -2.05 9.01
C VAL A 83 2.29 -0.92 7.98
N SER A 84 1.12 -0.53 7.51
CA SER A 84 0.93 0.52 6.51
C SER A 84 0.59 1.83 7.23
N PRO A 85 1.39 2.90 7.12
CA PRO A 85 1.03 4.19 7.68
C PRO A 85 -0.33 4.65 7.15
N HIS A 86 -0.49 4.65 5.83
CA HIS A 86 -1.73 5.01 5.17
C HIS A 86 -2.25 3.86 4.29
N PRO A 87 -3.57 3.84 4.01
CA PRO A 87 -4.11 3.15 2.85
C PRO A 87 -3.33 3.55 1.59
N ASP A 88 -2.86 2.56 0.81
CA ASP A 88 -1.91 2.62 -0.32
C ASP A 88 -0.45 2.22 -0.05
N ASP A 89 0.16 2.57 1.09
CA ASP A 89 1.61 2.44 1.29
C ASP A 89 2.10 0.99 1.17
N ALA A 90 1.40 0.04 1.81
CA ALA A 90 1.74 -1.37 1.76
C ALA A 90 1.70 -1.92 0.34
N ALA A 91 0.69 -1.53 -0.45
CA ALA A 91 0.58 -1.93 -1.85
C ALA A 91 1.67 -1.30 -2.71
N LEU A 92 2.01 -0.02 -2.47
CA LEU A 92 3.06 0.70 -3.17
C LEU A 92 4.44 0.08 -2.92
N ALA A 93 4.76 -0.21 -1.67
CA ALA A 93 6.05 -0.76 -1.27
C ALA A 93 6.17 -2.27 -1.58
N LEU A 94 5.20 -3.07 -1.12
CA LEU A 94 5.29 -4.54 -1.04
C LEU A 94 4.21 -5.30 -1.81
N GLY A 95 3.44 -4.64 -2.69
CA GLY A 95 2.33 -5.28 -3.41
C GLY A 95 2.74 -6.51 -4.22
N GLY A 96 3.97 -6.59 -4.74
CA GLY A 96 4.45 -7.77 -5.47
C GLY A 96 4.71 -8.95 -4.54
N THR A 97 5.34 -8.70 -3.39
CA THR A 97 5.53 -9.72 -2.35
C THR A 97 4.19 -10.25 -1.85
N VAL A 98 3.24 -9.34 -1.61
CA VAL A 98 1.90 -9.67 -1.10
C VAL A 98 1.11 -10.43 -2.15
N ALA A 99 1.15 -10.02 -3.43
CA ALA A 99 0.50 -10.77 -4.52
C ALA A 99 1.00 -12.23 -4.63
N ARG A 100 2.25 -12.50 -4.21
CA ARG A 100 2.83 -13.84 -4.26
C ARG A 100 2.52 -14.69 -3.02
N ARG A 101 2.42 -14.06 -1.85
CA ARG A 101 2.37 -14.78 -0.55
C ARG A 101 1.05 -14.57 0.20
N GLY A 102 0.16 -13.72 -0.32
CA GLY A 102 -0.85 -13.06 0.49
C GLY A 102 -0.22 -12.10 1.50
N GLY A 103 -1.05 -11.52 2.36
CA GLY A 103 -0.61 -10.60 3.40
C GLY A 103 -1.78 -10.05 4.19
N ARG A 104 -1.45 -9.39 5.30
CA ARG A 104 -2.38 -8.52 6.01
C ARG A 104 -1.81 -7.11 6.04
N PHE A 105 -2.60 -6.13 5.61
CA PHE A 105 -2.32 -4.72 5.77
C PHE A 105 -2.93 -4.24 7.07
N LEU A 106 -2.11 -3.60 7.90
CA LEU A 106 -2.54 -2.88 9.09
C LEU A 106 -2.43 -1.39 8.78
N ASP A 107 -3.52 -0.78 8.32
CA ASP A 107 -3.55 0.64 7.97
C ASP A 107 -3.74 1.45 9.23
N VAL A 108 -2.67 2.12 9.66
CA VAL A 108 -2.59 2.77 10.96
C VAL A 108 -3.41 4.05 10.95
N PHE A 109 -3.08 4.99 10.08
CA PHE A 109 -3.69 6.30 9.94
C PHE A 109 -4.77 6.30 8.84
N SER A 110 -5.74 5.38 8.99
CA SER A 110 -6.81 5.15 8.01
C SER A 110 -7.93 6.19 8.00
N VAL A 111 -7.88 7.21 8.87
CA VAL A 111 -8.82 8.34 8.85
C VAL A 111 -8.13 9.52 8.18
N GLU A 112 -8.28 9.59 6.86
CA GLU A 112 -7.66 10.62 6.01
C GLU A 112 -8.66 11.23 5.03
N THR A 113 -8.41 12.49 4.68
CA THR A 113 -9.11 13.22 3.62
C THR A 113 -8.16 13.78 2.56
N TRP A 114 -6.86 13.51 2.70
CA TRP A 114 -5.86 14.04 1.80
C TRP A 114 -5.97 13.42 0.41
N THR A 115 -6.03 14.28 -0.60
CA THR A 115 -6.00 13.88 -2.01
C THR A 115 -5.41 14.99 -2.85
N LYS A 116 -4.74 14.60 -3.93
CA LYS A 116 -4.22 15.53 -4.94
C LYS A 116 -5.30 16.06 -5.89
N ASP A 117 -6.50 15.49 -5.86
CA ASP A 117 -7.58 15.82 -6.79
C ASP A 117 -8.47 16.94 -6.22
N PRO A 118 -8.51 18.13 -6.84
CA PRO A 118 -9.26 19.26 -6.29
C PRO A 118 -10.77 19.01 -6.15
N TYR A 119 -11.36 18.16 -7.01
CA TYR A 119 -12.79 17.84 -6.92
C TYR A 119 -13.11 17.09 -5.63
N TYR A 120 -12.24 16.16 -5.26
CA TYR A 120 -12.36 15.34 -4.05
C TYR A 120 -11.87 16.09 -2.82
N ALA A 121 -10.82 16.90 -2.92
CA ALA A 121 -10.34 17.74 -1.81
C ALA A 121 -11.44 18.66 -1.26
N ALA A 122 -12.34 19.16 -2.11
CA ALA A 122 -13.50 19.95 -1.70
C ALA A 122 -14.66 19.13 -1.09
N ARG A 123 -14.53 17.80 -0.97
CA ARG A 123 -15.58 16.85 -0.55
C ARG A 123 -15.01 15.80 0.43
N PRO A 124 -14.63 16.18 1.65
CA PRO A 124 -13.87 15.33 2.57
C PRO A 124 -14.56 13.99 2.89
N GLU A 125 -15.89 13.98 3.11
CA GLU A 125 -16.61 12.73 3.38
C GLU A 125 -16.63 11.76 2.19
N LEU A 126 -16.76 12.30 0.98
CA LEU A 126 -16.68 11.49 -0.25
C LEU A 126 -15.26 10.94 -0.42
N THR A 127 -14.25 11.78 -0.20
CA THR A 127 -12.84 11.41 -0.29
C THR A 127 -12.51 10.29 0.69
N ARG A 128 -12.78 10.47 1.98
CA ARG A 128 -12.56 9.45 3.01
C ARG A 128 -13.20 8.11 2.64
N ARG A 129 -14.45 8.13 2.15
CA ARG A 129 -15.14 6.91 1.69
C ARG A 129 -14.43 6.26 0.51
N LEU A 130 -13.99 7.05 -0.46
CA LEU A 130 -13.32 6.54 -1.66
C LEU A 130 -11.94 5.99 -1.34
N LEU A 131 -11.13 6.65 -0.51
CA LEU A 131 -9.81 6.17 -0.09
C LEU A 131 -9.89 4.75 0.49
N LEU A 132 -10.83 4.51 1.41
CA LEU A 132 -11.06 3.17 1.97
C LEU A 132 -11.57 2.15 0.94
N ALA A 133 -12.37 2.60 -0.03
CA ALA A 133 -12.86 1.74 -1.10
C ALA A 133 -11.75 1.40 -2.12
N GLU A 134 -10.84 2.33 -2.40
CA GLU A 134 -9.63 2.12 -3.22
C GLU A 134 -8.76 1.04 -2.58
N GLU A 135 -8.50 1.15 -1.28
CA GLU A 135 -7.73 0.17 -0.51
C GLU A 135 -8.40 -1.21 -0.50
N THR A 136 -9.72 -1.25 -0.29
CA THR A 136 -10.48 -2.52 -0.33
C THR A 136 -10.32 -3.22 -1.69
N VAL A 137 -10.39 -2.48 -2.80
CA VAL A 137 -10.21 -3.04 -4.14
C VAL A 137 -8.76 -3.45 -4.38
N ALA A 138 -7.78 -2.63 -3.99
CA ALA A 138 -6.37 -2.95 -4.13
C ALA A 138 -5.99 -4.21 -3.35
N ALA A 139 -6.39 -4.30 -2.08
CA ALA A 139 -6.19 -5.48 -1.25
C ALA A 139 -6.86 -6.71 -1.84
N ARG A 140 -8.07 -6.57 -2.40
CA ARG A 140 -8.76 -7.65 -3.12
C ARG A 140 -7.94 -8.17 -4.31
N VAL A 141 -7.38 -7.26 -5.12
CA VAL A 141 -6.52 -7.63 -6.26
C VAL A 141 -5.23 -8.31 -5.78
N LEU A 142 -4.65 -7.85 -4.67
CA LEU A 142 -3.41 -8.40 -4.10
C LEU A 142 -3.62 -9.71 -3.33
N GLY A 143 -4.85 -10.11 -3.05
CA GLY A 143 -5.14 -11.23 -2.14
C GLY A 143 -4.77 -10.92 -0.68
N ALA A 144 -4.78 -9.64 -0.31
CA ALA A 144 -4.50 -9.17 1.04
C ALA A 144 -5.79 -9.05 1.88
N ARG A 145 -5.63 -9.15 3.20
CA ARG A 145 -6.65 -8.72 4.17
C ARG A 145 -6.29 -7.33 4.68
N VAL A 146 -7.29 -6.49 4.94
CA VAL A 146 -7.10 -5.15 5.50
C VAL A 146 -7.65 -5.10 6.91
N GLU A 147 -6.91 -4.47 7.81
CA GLU A 147 -7.35 -4.10 9.15
C GLU A 147 -7.05 -2.62 9.36
N LEU A 148 -8.10 -1.83 9.59
CA LEU A 148 -8.01 -0.39 9.79
C LEU A 148 -7.89 -0.10 11.29
N LEU A 149 -6.86 0.65 11.70
CA LEU A 149 -6.66 0.98 13.11
C LEU A 149 -7.37 2.27 13.53
N GLY A 150 -7.72 3.13 12.58
CA GLY A 150 -8.60 4.28 12.79
C GLY A 150 -7.92 5.54 13.34
N PHE A 151 -6.60 5.67 13.25
CA PHE A 151 -5.92 6.91 13.62
C PHE A 151 -6.09 7.97 12.52
N VAL A 152 -6.08 9.24 12.93
CA VAL A 152 -6.24 10.40 12.04
C VAL A 152 -4.92 10.74 11.39
N ASP A 153 -4.90 10.86 10.07
CA ASP A 153 -3.75 11.24 9.26
C ASP A 153 -3.18 12.63 9.61
N ALA A 154 -1.86 12.77 9.49
CA ALA A 154 -1.12 13.97 9.85
C ALA A 154 -1.62 15.24 9.13
N ALA A 155 -2.04 15.16 7.87
CA ALA A 155 -2.57 16.31 7.15
C ALA A 155 -3.89 16.81 7.77
N ASP A 156 -4.62 15.95 8.48
CA ASP A 156 -5.87 16.27 9.15
C ASP A 156 -5.70 16.63 10.65
N ARG A 157 -4.53 16.36 11.26
CA ARG A 157 -4.21 16.75 12.64
C ARG A 157 -3.77 18.22 12.73
N GLU A 158 -4.33 18.98 13.67
CA GLU A 158 -4.07 20.43 13.83
C GLU A 158 -2.57 20.75 13.96
N LEU A 159 -1.83 19.99 14.77
CA LEU A 159 -0.39 20.15 14.98
C LEU A 159 0.44 19.93 13.70
N ARG A 160 -0.06 19.12 12.75
CA ARG A 160 0.72 18.56 11.64
C ARG A 160 0.25 19.00 10.27
N ARG A 161 -0.94 19.60 10.15
CA ARG A 161 -1.54 20.05 8.89
C ARG A 161 -0.58 20.83 8.00
N GLU A 162 0.28 21.66 8.60
CA GLU A 162 1.26 22.49 7.88
C GLU A 162 2.69 21.92 7.90
N ALA A 163 2.94 20.84 8.63
CA ALA A 163 4.27 20.29 8.91
C ALA A 163 4.26 18.75 9.10
N PHE A 164 3.61 18.02 8.19
CA PHE A 164 3.53 16.56 8.23
C PHE A 164 4.75 15.85 7.61
N PHE A 165 5.71 16.61 7.08
CA PHE A 165 7.06 16.14 6.74
C PHE A 165 8.08 16.76 7.69
N THR A 166 9.02 15.96 8.19
CA THR A 166 10.11 16.42 9.04
C THR A 166 11.47 16.29 8.35
N ASP A 167 12.35 17.25 8.62
CA ASP A 167 13.77 17.18 8.37
C ASP A 167 14.51 17.29 9.72
N PRO A 168 15.28 16.29 10.15
CA PRO A 168 15.61 15.07 9.42
C PRO A 168 14.54 13.97 9.44
N ALA A 169 14.41 13.24 8.33
CA ALA A 169 13.53 12.08 8.14
C ALA A 169 13.85 10.85 9.05
N TRP A 170 14.93 10.91 9.81
CA TRP A 170 15.34 9.87 10.78
C TRP A 170 15.13 10.32 12.24
N SER A 171 14.40 11.42 12.46
CA SER A 171 14.03 11.92 13.78
C SER A 171 13.18 10.90 14.56
N ASP A 172 13.39 10.85 15.88
CA ASP A 172 12.52 10.19 16.87
C ASP A 172 11.52 11.19 17.51
N GLY A 173 11.43 12.40 16.95
CA GLY A 173 10.67 13.53 17.50
C GLY A 173 9.18 13.25 17.68
N PHE A 174 8.58 12.37 16.88
CA PHE A 174 7.16 12.04 16.98
C PHE A 174 6.75 11.60 18.39
N ALA A 175 7.52 10.70 19.02
CA ALA A 175 7.20 10.21 20.36
C ALA A 175 7.26 11.32 21.43
N ARG A 176 7.99 12.42 21.17
CA ARG A 176 8.09 13.58 22.06
C ARG A 176 7.04 14.64 21.76
N GLU A 177 6.70 14.80 20.49
CA GLU A 177 5.80 15.86 20.00
C GLU A 177 4.32 15.46 20.09
N GLU A 178 4.00 14.17 19.92
CA GLU A 178 2.63 13.61 20.02
C GLU A 178 2.63 12.34 20.92
N PRO A 179 3.03 12.43 22.21
CA PRO A 179 3.25 11.26 23.08
C PRO A 179 2.00 10.41 23.30
N GLU A 180 0.83 11.02 23.50
CA GLU A 180 -0.43 10.30 23.70
C GLU A 180 -0.84 9.48 22.46
N LEU A 181 -0.65 10.06 21.27
CA LEU A 181 -0.90 9.37 20.02
C LEU A 181 0.11 8.24 19.81
N PHE A 182 1.39 8.48 20.12
CA PHE A 182 2.43 7.45 20.07
C PHE A 182 2.12 6.25 20.96
N ASP A 183 1.69 6.49 22.20
CA ASP A 183 1.30 5.42 23.13
C ASP A 183 0.07 4.65 22.61
N ALA A 184 -0.93 5.36 22.09
CA ALA A 184 -2.13 4.74 21.52
C ALA A 184 -1.82 3.89 20.29
N VAL A 185 -1.02 4.39 19.35
CA VAL A 185 -0.57 3.67 18.15
C VAL A 185 0.24 2.43 18.56
N THR A 186 1.20 2.59 19.49
CA THR A 186 2.03 1.49 19.98
C THR A 186 1.19 0.41 20.65
N ALA A 187 0.22 0.78 21.49
CA ALA A 187 -0.68 -0.17 22.14
C ALA A 187 -1.56 -0.93 21.14
N ARG A 188 -2.11 -0.25 20.13
CA ARG A 188 -2.91 -0.89 19.09
C ARG A 188 -2.09 -1.82 18.23
N LEU A 189 -0.90 -1.40 17.78
CA LEU A 189 0.02 -2.25 17.03
C LEU A 189 0.46 -3.48 17.84
N ALA A 190 0.69 -3.33 19.14
CA ALA A 190 1.06 -4.47 19.97
C ALA A 190 -0.03 -5.55 20.02
N THR A 191 -1.30 -5.14 19.97
CA THR A 191 -2.45 -6.05 19.91
C THR A 191 -2.54 -6.69 18.53
N ALA A 192 -2.49 -5.88 17.47
CA ALA A 192 -2.64 -6.35 16.09
C ALA A 192 -1.48 -7.26 15.62
N LEU A 193 -0.27 -7.04 16.14
CA LEU A 193 0.94 -7.80 15.82
C LEU A 193 1.17 -9.00 16.75
N ALA A 194 0.31 -9.23 17.75
CA ALA A 194 0.43 -10.38 18.64
C ALA A 194 0.40 -11.69 17.85
N GLY A 195 1.43 -12.51 18.01
CA GLY A 195 1.55 -13.79 17.29
C GLY A 195 1.92 -13.68 15.81
N ALA A 196 2.18 -12.48 15.28
CA ALA A 196 2.58 -12.31 13.89
C ALA A 196 3.91 -13.03 13.58
N GLY A 197 3.98 -13.62 12.38
CA GLY A 197 5.17 -14.28 11.84
C GLY A 197 6.22 -13.25 11.42
N LEU A 198 6.09 -12.71 10.20
CA LEU A 198 6.94 -11.65 9.66
C LEU A 198 6.18 -10.31 9.74
N VAL A 199 6.83 -9.27 10.25
CA VAL A 199 6.31 -7.91 10.32
C VAL A 199 7.16 -7.01 9.41
N CYS A 200 6.50 -6.36 8.46
CA CYS A 200 7.11 -5.37 7.57
C CYS A 200 6.63 -3.98 8.00
N ALA A 201 7.54 -3.10 8.39
CA ALA A 201 7.25 -1.74 8.80
C ALA A 201 7.90 -0.71 7.86
N PRO A 202 7.45 0.54 7.81
CA PRO A 202 8.10 1.57 6.99
C PRO A 202 9.53 1.82 7.45
N LEU A 203 10.45 2.03 6.50
CA LEU A 203 11.78 2.55 6.81
C LEU A 203 11.73 4.04 7.20
N GLY A 204 10.72 4.77 6.68
CA GLY A 204 10.52 6.20 6.91
C GLY A 204 11.22 7.07 5.86
N VAL A 205 11.45 6.55 4.64
CA VAL A 205 12.02 7.33 3.54
C VAL A 205 11.09 8.51 3.22
N GLY A 206 11.67 9.71 3.04
CA GLY A 206 10.92 10.94 2.76
C GLY A 206 10.45 11.70 4.00
N GLY A 207 10.47 11.09 5.19
CA GLY A 207 10.28 11.81 6.46
C GLY A 207 8.84 12.19 6.78
N HIS A 208 7.85 11.50 6.22
CA HIS A 208 6.45 11.69 6.62
C HIS A 208 6.26 11.26 8.09
N VAL A 209 5.70 12.13 8.93
CA VAL A 209 5.65 11.91 10.39
C VAL A 209 4.90 10.62 10.77
N ASP A 210 3.86 10.25 10.02
CA ASP A 210 3.10 9.01 10.27
C ASP A 210 3.89 7.73 9.92
N HIS A 211 4.76 7.77 8.91
CA HIS A 211 5.68 6.66 8.63
C HIS A 211 6.68 6.50 9.77
N LEU A 212 7.21 7.62 10.28
CA LEU A 212 8.12 7.62 11.41
C LEU A 212 7.43 7.12 12.69
N ALA A 213 6.18 7.53 12.92
CA ALA A 213 5.37 7.07 14.04
C ALA A 213 5.21 5.54 14.02
N CYS A 214 4.83 4.97 12.88
CA CYS A 214 4.71 3.52 12.70
C CYS A 214 6.05 2.81 12.96
N ARG A 215 7.15 3.33 12.38
CA ARG A 215 8.50 2.79 12.55
C ARG A 215 8.94 2.80 14.01
N GLU A 216 8.81 3.94 14.70
CA GLU A 216 9.23 4.05 16.09
C GLU A 216 8.35 3.21 17.02
N ALA A 217 7.05 3.08 16.73
CA ALA A 217 6.14 2.23 17.49
C ALA A 217 6.55 0.75 17.39
N VAL A 218 6.83 0.23 16.19
CA VAL A 218 7.29 -1.16 16.06
C VAL A 218 8.68 -1.39 16.68
N LEU A 219 9.56 -0.38 16.63
CA LEU A 219 10.86 -0.42 17.30
C LEU A 219 10.70 -0.43 18.82
N ALA A 220 9.75 0.32 19.38
CA ALA A 220 9.43 0.29 20.81
C ALA A 220 8.93 -1.09 21.23
N LEU A 221 8.08 -1.73 20.42
CA LEU A 221 7.65 -3.12 20.66
C LEU A 221 8.81 -4.11 20.59
N ALA A 222 9.76 -3.90 19.67
CA ALA A 222 10.95 -4.73 19.57
C ALA A 222 11.86 -4.60 20.78
N ARG A 223 12.16 -3.37 21.22
CA ARG A 223 12.94 -3.08 22.43
C ARG A 223 12.28 -3.63 23.69
N GLY A 224 10.95 -3.55 23.77
CA GLY A 224 10.17 -4.09 24.88
C GLY A 224 9.98 -5.61 24.84
N GLY A 225 10.57 -6.33 23.88
CA GLY A 225 10.46 -7.79 23.75
C GLY A 225 9.07 -8.29 23.30
N ARG A 226 8.15 -7.38 22.94
CA ARG A 226 6.80 -7.72 22.45
C ARG A 226 6.81 -8.13 20.97
N LEU A 227 7.87 -7.78 20.25
CA LEU A 227 8.12 -8.19 18.87
C LEU A 227 9.58 -8.68 18.74
N GLY A 228 9.80 -9.90 18.25
CA GLY A 228 11.16 -10.40 18.05
C GLY A 228 11.86 -9.67 16.91
N GLY A 229 13.06 -9.11 17.12
CA GLY A 229 13.80 -8.38 16.08
C GLY A 229 14.05 -9.19 14.79
N ALA A 230 14.24 -10.51 14.89
CA ALA A 230 14.39 -11.41 13.73
C ALA A 230 13.15 -11.47 12.82
N ARG A 231 11.97 -11.09 13.36
CA ARG A 231 10.68 -11.03 12.67
C ARG A 231 10.40 -9.67 12.07
N LEU A 232 11.22 -8.66 12.33
CA LEU A 232 11.00 -7.29 11.86
C LEU A 232 11.90 -6.99 10.66
N VAL A 233 11.29 -6.46 9.60
CA VAL A 233 11.99 -5.86 8.47
C VAL A 233 11.39 -4.49 8.17
N PHE A 234 12.20 -3.60 7.59
CA PHE A 234 11.78 -2.28 7.16
C PHE A 234 11.67 -2.24 5.64
N TYR A 235 10.52 -1.89 5.07
CA TYR A 235 10.36 -1.81 3.62
C TYR A 235 10.77 -0.45 3.07
N GLU A 236 11.17 -0.42 1.79
CA GLU A 236 11.44 0.83 1.06
C GLU A 236 10.14 1.59 0.79
N ASP A 237 9.94 2.73 1.45
CA ASP A 237 8.72 3.53 1.28
C ASP A 237 8.60 4.07 -0.16
N GLN A 238 7.51 3.70 -0.84
CA GLN A 238 7.17 4.17 -2.18
C GLN A 238 5.92 5.06 -2.08
N PRO A 239 5.86 6.20 -2.79
CA PRO A 239 6.76 6.64 -3.84
C PRO A 239 7.95 7.46 -3.34
N TYR A 240 8.12 7.66 -2.03
CA TYR A 240 9.14 8.55 -1.46
C TYR A 240 10.57 8.21 -1.91
N ALA A 241 10.90 6.92 -2.00
CA ALA A 241 12.20 6.47 -2.48
C ALA A 241 12.50 6.80 -3.96
N LEU A 242 11.50 7.26 -4.74
CA LEU A 242 11.73 7.80 -6.07
C LEU A 242 12.31 9.21 -6.06
N PHE A 243 12.34 9.87 -4.90
CA PHE A 243 12.73 11.26 -4.71
C PHE A 243 13.75 11.46 -3.56
N SER A 244 13.92 10.45 -2.70
CA SER A 244 14.85 10.46 -1.58
C SER A 244 15.60 9.13 -1.49
N SER A 245 16.82 9.13 -0.94
CA SER A 245 17.61 7.89 -0.85
C SER A 245 17.15 7.02 0.33
N ALA A 246 16.66 5.82 -0.01
CA ALA A 246 16.35 4.81 0.98
C ALA A 246 17.61 4.25 1.64
N GLU A 247 18.71 4.14 0.91
CA GLU A 247 20.01 3.70 1.43
C GLU A 247 20.56 4.66 2.47
N GLU A 248 20.46 5.98 2.23
CA GLU A 248 20.87 6.98 3.22
C GLU A 248 20.01 6.92 4.47
N THR A 249 18.69 6.79 4.30
CA THR A 249 17.73 6.64 5.40
C THR A 249 18.08 5.39 6.23
N ALA A 250 18.30 4.25 5.58
CA ALA A 250 18.68 3.00 6.23
C ALA A 250 20.03 3.09 6.94
N ARG A 251 21.04 3.71 6.33
CA ARG A 251 22.36 3.89 6.95
C ARG A 251 22.28 4.71 8.24
N LYS A 252 21.51 5.80 8.25
CA LYS A 252 21.35 6.67 9.43
C LYS A 252 20.55 5.98 10.53
N LEU A 253 19.45 5.32 10.15
CA LEU A 253 18.67 4.53 11.09
C LEU A 253 19.50 3.37 11.67
N GLY A 254 20.23 2.64 10.83
CA GLY A 254 21.11 1.53 11.24
C GLY A 254 22.15 1.96 12.27
N ALA A 255 22.83 3.09 12.05
CA ALA A 255 23.74 3.66 13.04
C ALA A 255 23.06 3.90 14.41
N ARG A 256 21.87 4.52 14.42
CA ARG A 256 21.08 4.75 15.64
C ARG A 256 20.67 3.43 16.32
N LEU A 257 20.31 2.41 15.54
CA LEU A 257 19.88 1.12 16.05
C LEU A 257 21.06 0.31 16.62
N ALA A 258 22.24 0.40 16.00
CA ALA A 258 23.48 -0.18 16.49
C ALA A 258 23.91 0.45 17.83
N GLU A 259 23.83 1.78 17.96
CA GLU A 259 24.07 2.50 19.23
C GLU A 259 23.10 2.06 20.33
N ALA A 260 21.86 1.72 19.96
CA ALA A 260 20.83 1.20 20.87
C ALA A 260 20.92 -0.32 21.12
N GLY A 261 21.94 -1.01 20.58
CA GLY A 261 22.14 -2.45 20.78
C GLY A 261 21.17 -3.37 20.02
N LEU A 262 20.44 -2.86 19.02
CA LEU A 262 19.49 -3.63 18.20
C LEU A 262 20.12 -4.21 16.93
N GLY A 263 21.33 -3.80 16.58
CA GLY A 263 22.04 -4.21 15.38
C GLY A 263 21.92 -3.23 14.21
N ASP A 264 22.68 -3.50 13.14
CA ASP A 264 22.68 -2.68 11.91
C ASP A 264 21.63 -3.18 10.89
N LEU A 265 21.34 -2.35 9.89
CA LEU A 265 20.38 -2.64 8.83
C LEU A 265 21.05 -3.10 7.55
N HIS A 266 20.69 -4.30 7.09
CA HIS A 266 21.18 -4.86 5.85
C HIS A 266 20.10 -4.94 4.79
N PRO A 267 20.34 -4.45 3.56
CA PRO A 267 19.37 -4.54 2.48
C PRO A 267 19.17 -5.99 2.03
N GLU A 268 17.93 -6.37 1.80
CA GLU A 268 17.51 -7.59 1.14
C GLU A 268 16.62 -7.25 -0.05
N LEU A 269 16.84 -7.92 -1.18
CA LEU A 269 15.96 -7.84 -2.34
C LEU A 269 15.03 -9.04 -2.35
N TRP A 270 13.74 -8.79 -2.32
CA TRP A 270 12.71 -9.81 -2.45
C TRP A 270 12.26 -9.89 -3.91
N PRO A 271 12.51 -11.02 -4.59
CA PRO A 271 12.18 -11.14 -6.01
C PRO A 271 10.66 -11.15 -6.20
N VAL A 272 10.20 -10.53 -7.29
CA VAL A 272 8.81 -10.47 -7.70
C VAL A 272 8.72 -11.07 -9.12
N ASP A 273 7.94 -12.14 -9.28
CA ASP A 273 7.72 -12.77 -10.58
C ASP A 273 6.78 -11.94 -11.48
N GLY A 274 6.65 -12.36 -12.74
CA GLY A 274 5.87 -11.61 -13.74
C GLY A 274 4.38 -11.50 -13.41
N THR A 275 3.79 -12.53 -12.80
CA THR A 275 2.39 -12.52 -12.39
C THR A 275 2.19 -11.57 -11.22
N ALA A 276 3.02 -11.68 -10.18
CA ALA A 276 2.96 -10.79 -9.03
C ALA A 276 3.22 -9.32 -9.39
N ALA A 277 4.13 -9.04 -10.32
CA ALA A 277 4.38 -7.70 -10.84
C ALA A 277 3.17 -7.13 -11.61
N LEU A 278 2.47 -7.97 -12.38
CA LEU A 278 1.23 -7.60 -13.06
C LEU A 278 0.10 -7.34 -12.04
N THR A 279 -0.06 -8.21 -11.05
CA THR A 279 -1.05 -8.05 -9.96
C THR A 279 -0.82 -6.75 -9.18
N LYS A 280 0.44 -6.44 -8.81
CA LYS A 280 0.79 -5.15 -8.20
C LYS A 280 0.37 -3.98 -9.10
N SER A 281 0.65 -4.06 -10.39
CA SER A 281 0.30 -3.00 -11.35
C SER A 281 -1.22 -2.78 -11.44
N GLU A 282 -2.02 -3.85 -11.43
CA GLU A 282 -3.48 -3.75 -11.36
C GLU A 282 -3.94 -3.11 -10.05
N ALA A 283 -3.44 -3.59 -8.90
CA ALA A 283 -3.83 -3.08 -7.59
C ALA A 283 -3.53 -1.59 -7.44
N LEU A 284 -2.36 -1.13 -7.88
CA LEU A 284 -2.00 0.28 -7.87
C LEU A 284 -2.88 1.15 -8.79
N GLY A 285 -3.64 0.53 -9.70
CA GLY A 285 -4.65 1.19 -10.51
C GLY A 285 -5.90 1.61 -9.73
N ALA A 286 -6.11 1.06 -8.52
CA ALA A 286 -7.25 1.37 -7.66
C ALA A 286 -7.14 2.76 -7.04
N TYR A 287 -5.93 3.17 -6.62
CA TYR A 287 -5.61 4.43 -5.96
C TYR A 287 -5.64 5.65 -6.91
N ARG A 288 -6.80 5.92 -7.53
CA ARG A 288 -7.03 7.02 -8.48
C ARG A 288 -6.82 8.37 -7.83
N ILE A 289 -7.39 8.58 -6.64
CA ILE A 289 -7.38 9.89 -6.00
C ILE A 289 -6.11 10.10 -5.15
N GLN A 290 -5.39 9.04 -4.76
CA GLN A 290 -4.09 9.14 -4.09
C GLN A 290 -2.91 9.14 -5.07
N VAL A 291 -2.80 8.14 -5.95
CA VAL A 291 -1.57 7.90 -6.74
C VAL A 291 -1.73 8.23 -8.23
N ARG A 292 -0.82 9.02 -8.81
CA ARG A 292 -0.87 9.35 -10.25
C ARG A 292 -0.39 8.15 -11.08
N ARG A 293 -1.00 7.90 -12.25
CA ARG A 293 -0.54 6.84 -13.20
C ARG A 293 0.96 6.96 -13.54
N GLY A 294 1.51 8.17 -13.60
CA GLY A 294 2.93 8.40 -13.82
C GLY A 294 3.83 7.90 -12.68
N ILE A 295 3.36 8.00 -11.43
CA ILE A 295 4.07 7.48 -10.25
C ILE A 295 4.05 5.96 -10.25
N VAL A 296 2.90 5.32 -10.52
CA VAL A 296 2.79 3.86 -10.66
C VAL A 296 3.80 3.31 -11.67
N ARG A 297 3.94 3.97 -12.84
CA ARG A 297 4.95 3.59 -13.84
C ARG A 297 6.40 3.74 -13.36
N ARG A 298 6.68 4.75 -12.53
CA ARG A 298 8.02 4.95 -11.94
C ARG A 298 8.32 3.90 -10.88
N ILE A 299 7.36 3.53 -10.04
CA ILE A 299 7.49 2.43 -9.06
C ILE A 299 7.79 1.12 -9.78
N HIS A 300 7.04 0.80 -10.85
CA HIS A 300 7.30 -0.41 -11.64
C HIS A 300 8.73 -0.42 -12.20
N ARG A 301 9.16 0.68 -12.82
CA ARG A 301 10.54 0.81 -13.34
C ARG A 301 11.59 0.71 -12.24
N HIS A 302 11.32 1.26 -11.06
CA HIS A 302 12.21 1.15 -9.91
C HIS A 302 12.39 -0.32 -9.51
N GLY A 303 11.30 -1.07 -9.38
CA GLY A 303 11.35 -2.50 -9.08
C GLY A 303 12.11 -3.32 -10.14
N THR A 304 11.98 -2.99 -11.42
CA THR A 304 12.79 -3.62 -12.49
C THR A 304 14.28 -3.31 -12.34
N ARG A 305 14.64 -2.05 -12.07
CA ARG A 305 16.06 -1.67 -11.85
C ARG A 305 16.67 -2.35 -10.62
N LEU A 306 15.90 -2.48 -9.54
CA LEU A 306 16.34 -3.24 -8.35
C LEU A 306 16.61 -4.71 -8.68
N ALA A 307 15.89 -5.26 -9.66
CA ALA A 307 16.04 -6.64 -10.10
C ALA A 307 17.17 -6.87 -11.11
N ASP A 308 17.90 -5.82 -11.52
CA ASP A 308 19.04 -5.96 -12.44
C ASP A 308 20.08 -6.94 -11.84
N GLY A 309 20.36 -8.03 -12.56
CA GLY A 309 21.24 -9.11 -12.09
C GLY A 309 20.57 -10.15 -11.17
N SER A 310 19.25 -10.05 -10.94
CA SER A 310 18.47 -11.03 -10.17
C SER A 310 17.76 -12.06 -11.07
N ARG A 311 17.09 -13.04 -10.45
CA ARG A 311 16.35 -14.11 -11.16
C ARG A 311 14.92 -13.72 -11.59
N GLY A 312 14.45 -12.52 -11.26
CA GLY A 312 13.06 -12.10 -11.48
C GLY A 312 12.94 -10.81 -12.32
N PRO A 313 11.77 -10.52 -12.91
CA PRO A 313 11.54 -9.30 -13.68
C PRO A 313 11.42 -8.02 -12.84
N ALA A 314 11.20 -8.17 -11.53
CA ALA A 314 11.16 -7.07 -10.58
C ALA A 314 11.60 -7.54 -9.19
N ALA A 315 11.95 -6.60 -8.32
CA ALA A 315 12.26 -6.84 -6.92
C ALA A 315 11.71 -5.70 -6.05
N GLU A 316 11.42 -6.03 -4.81
CA GLU A 316 11.10 -5.08 -3.75
C GLU A 316 12.20 -5.13 -2.71
N ARG A 317 12.54 -3.99 -2.11
CA ARG A 317 13.65 -3.89 -1.18
C ARG A 317 13.15 -3.72 0.25
N VAL A 318 13.78 -4.46 1.15
CA VAL A 318 13.61 -4.33 2.58
C VAL A 318 14.97 -4.26 3.27
N TRP A 319 14.99 -3.89 4.54
CA TRP A 319 16.16 -3.94 5.40
C TRP A 319 15.86 -4.81 6.61
N ARG A 320 16.77 -5.74 6.91
CA ARG A 320 16.68 -6.60 8.09
C ARG A 320 17.70 -6.15 9.14
N LEU A 321 17.29 -6.23 10.40
CA LEU A 321 18.20 -6.13 11.54
C LEU A 321 19.16 -7.32 11.56
N ARG A 322 20.48 -7.07 11.57
CA ARG A 322 21.47 -8.07 11.97
C ARG A 322 22.03 -7.71 13.33
N GLY A 323 21.84 -8.63 14.28
CA GLY A 323 22.54 -8.62 15.57
C GLY A 323 24.00 -9.03 15.44
#